data_AF-A0A6G0FDY1-F1
#
_entry.id   AF-A0A6G0FDY1-F1
#
_cell.length_a   1.000
_cell.length_b   1.000
_cell.length_c   1.000
_cell.angle_alpha   90.00
_cell.angle_beta   90.00
_cell.angle_gamma   90.00
#
_symmetry.space_group_name_H-M   'P 1'
#
loop_
_entity.id
_entity.type
_entity.pdbx_description
1 polymer ?
#
loop_
_entity_poly.entity_id
_entity_poly.type
_entity_poly.pdbx_seq_one_letter_code
_entity_poly.pdbx_strand_id
1 'polypeptide(L)'
;MPHLDGSAQLTAALDAASRDWRVFPLIPGDKRPAVSDWETRATTDPDRITRAWSVAAFNVGIATGPSGLVVIDLDKPKHPGDTPPAAWAEHGVTDGADVLTVLCERHGQPFPADTYTVRTWSGGTHLYFLAPEGEPLRNTAGDSARGLGWKVDTRAWGGLVVGAGSTFAGHPYEVTHHGPVAPLPGWLAELLRPAPLPPQTPVTVALTGHGRRTAFLRSAINGEVQRVTGSGPHEHNNSLYIAAVALGQLVAGGELSEVDVTGWLLTAALQVGQGEREARRTIASGLRAGARRPRTVAA
;
A
#
# COMPACT_ATOMS: atom_id res chain seq x y z
N MET A 1 -5.77 36.06 -4.71
CA MET A 1 -4.42 36.46 -4.27
C MET A 1 -3.47 35.39 -4.77
N PRO A 2 -2.51 35.70 -5.66
CA PRO A 2 -1.47 34.74 -6.01
C PRO A 2 -0.65 34.49 -4.72
N HIS A 3 -0.61 33.26 -4.25
CA HIS A 3 0.23 32.91 -3.11
C HIS A 3 1.69 33.08 -3.55
N LEU A 4 2.36 34.00 -2.86
CA LEU A 4 3.71 34.47 -3.12
C LEU A 4 4.70 33.31 -3.33
N ASP A 5 5.59 33.49 -4.30
CA ASP A 5 6.86 32.77 -4.37
C ASP A 5 7.47 32.73 -2.95
N GLY A 6 7.65 31.52 -2.39
CA GLY A 6 8.26 31.33 -1.07
C GLY A 6 7.36 30.78 0.06
N SER A 7 6.26 30.10 -0.23
CA SER A 7 5.56 29.33 0.83
C SER A 7 6.49 28.27 1.45
N ALA A 8 6.39 28.02 2.75
CA ALA A 8 7.19 27.01 3.44
C ALA A 8 7.06 25.62 2.78
N GLN A 9 5.88 25.31 2.23
CA GLN A 9 5.61 24.08 1.50
C GLN A 9 6.31 24.01 0.14
N LEU A 10 6.47 25.12 -0.58
CA LEU A 10 7.27 25.16 -1.82
C LEU A 10 8.73 24.86 -1.49
N THR A 11 9.29 25.52 -0.48
CA THR A 11 10.66 25.27 -0.02
C THR A 11 10.85 23.80 0.38
N ALA A 12 9.90 23.24 1.12
CA ALA A 12 9.92 21.83 1.49
C ALA A 12 9.83 20.87 0.29
N ALA A 13 9.01 21.19 -0.72
CA ALA A 13 8.89 20.38 -1.94
C ALA A 13 10.21 20.39 -2.75
N LEU A 14 10.85 21.57 -2.87
CA LEU A 14 12.14 21.71 -3.55
C LEU A 14 13.27 21.02 -2.77
N ASP A 15 13.26 21.10 -1.43
CA ASP A 15 14.22 20.41 -0.55
C ASP A 15 14.06 18.89 -0.56
N ALA A 16 12.82 18.37 -0.70
CA ALA A 16 12.62 16.95 -0.95
C ALA A 16 13.12 16.55 -2.35
N ALA A 17 12.83 17.35 -3.37
CA ALA A 17 13.26 17.09 -4.74
C ALA A 17 14.79 17.13 -4.93
N SER A 18 15.50 17.97 -4.17
CA SER A 18 16.97 18.03 -4.19
C SER A 18 17.64 16.76 -3.63
N ARG A 19 16.88 15.93 -2.91
CA ARG A 19 17.27 14.59 -2.44
C ARG A 19 16.87 13.48 -3.42
N ASP A 20 16.53 13.85 -4.65
CA ASP A 20 15.96 12.97 -5.68
C ASP A 20 14.61 12.33 -5.32
N TRP A 21 13.90 12.86 -4.32
CA TRP A 21 12.57 12.36 -3.96
C TRP A 21 11.50 12.94 -4.87
N ARG A 22 10.71 12.06 -5.47
CA ARG A 22 9.64 12.39 -6.40
C ARG A 22 8.44 12.94 -5.61
N VAL A 23 8.23 14.25 -5.70
CA VAL A 23 7.15 14.95 -4.97
C VAL A 23 5.92 15.21 -5.82
N PHE A 24 4.77 15.37 -5.16
CA PHE A 24 3.49 15.75 -5.77
C PHE A 24 2.61 16.50 -4.74
N PRO A 25 1.65 17.33 -5.20
CA PRO A 25 0.84 18.13 -4.28
C PRO A 25 -0.23 17.28 -3.56
N LEU A 26 -0.30 17.44 -2.25
CA LEU A 26 -1.41 17.01 -1.40
C LEU A 26 -2.32 18.20 -1.08
N ILE A 27 -3.60 17.94 -0.84
CA ILE A 27 -4.57 18.98 -0.48
C ILE A 27 -4.06 19.74 0.78
N PRO A 28 -4.11 21.09 0.81
CA PRO A 28 -3.63 21.86 1.96
C PRO A 28 -4.31 21.41 3.26
N GLY A 29 -3.52 21.16 4.31
CA GLY A 29 -4.04 20.71 5.61
C GLY A 29 -4.56 19.26 5.62
N ASP A 30 -4.41 18.51 4.53
CA ASP A 30 -4.88 17.14 4.37
C ASP A 30 -3.70 16.22 3.98
N LYS A 31 -3.93 14.91 3.99
CA LYS A 31 -2.98 13.88 3.53
C LYS A 31 -3.31 13.34 2.15
N ARG A 32 -4.46 13.70 1.59
CA ARG A 32 -4.94 13.19 0.29
C ARG A 32 -4.26 13.90 -0.88
N PRO A 33 -3.91 13.18 -1.97
CA PRO A 33 -3.42 13.79 -3.20
C PRO A 33 -4.37 14.84 -3.76
N ALA A 34 -3.83 16.00 -4.16
CA ALA A 34 -4.59 17.03 -4.88
C ALA A 34 -4.70 16.72 -6.39
N VAL A 35 -4.03 15.66 -6.85
CA VAL A 35 -3.96 15.24 -8.25
C VAL A 35 -4.27 13.76 -8.40
N SER A 36 -4.99 13.39 -9.46
CA SER A 36 -5.14 11.99 -9.87
C SER A 36 -3.81 11.44 -10.41
N ASP A 37 -3.67 10.11 -10.37
CA ASP A 37 -2.49 9.40 -10.89
C ASP A 37 -1.16 9.97 -10.34
N TRP A 38 -1.18 10.31 -9.05
CA TRP A 38 -0.13 11.04 -8.35
C TRP A 38 1.24 10.37 -8.45
N GLU A 39 1.33 9.04 -8.39
CA GLU A 39 2.60 8.30 -8.40
C GLU A 39 3.34 8.53 -9.72
N THR A 40 2.63 8.45 -10.85
CA THR A 40 3.19 8.72 -12.19
C THR A 40 3.51 10.20 -12.39
N ARG A 41 2.78 11.09 -11.72
CA ARG A 41 2.97 12.54 -11.86
C ARG A 41 4.05 13.09 -10.93
N ALA A 42 4.47 12.34 -9.92
CA ALA A 42 5.48 12.74 -8.97
C ALA A 42 6.80 13.08 -9.69
N THR A 43 7.50 14.11 -9.23
CA THR A 43 8.60 14.71 -9.99
C THR A 43 9.67 15.30 -9.08
N THR A 44 10.89 15.45 -9.61
CA THR A 44 11.96 16.26 -9.01
C THR A 44 12.26 17.52 -9.84
N ASP A 45 11.48 17.77 -10.90
CA ASP A 45 11.66 18.92 -11.78
C ASP A 45 11.27 20.22 -11.04
N PRO A 46 12.23 21.12 -10.76
CA PRO A 46 11.98 22.32 -9.97
C PRO A 46 10.99 23.28 -10.64
N ASP A 47 10.92 23.32 -11.97
CA ASP A 47 9.99 24.18 -12.70
C ASP A 47 8.55 23.66 -12.57
N ARG A 48 8.38 22.34 -12.61
CA ARG A 48 7.08 21.69 -12.36
C ARG A 48 6.63 21.88 -10.92
N ILE A 49 7.55 21.81 -9.96
CA ILE A 49 7.27 22.00 -8.53
C ILE A 49 6.86 23.45 -8.27
N THR A 50 7.68 24.41 -8.69
CA THR A 50 7.41 25.85 -8.51
C THR A 50 6.05 26.24 -9.10
N ARG A 51 5.77 25.81 -10.33
CA ARG A 51 4.47 26.06 -10.99
C ARG A 51 3.29 25.41 -10.27
N ALA A 52 3.45 24.22 -9.69
CA ALA A 52 2.36 23.58 -8.95
C ALA A 52 2.06 24.32 -7.64
N TRP A 53 3.10 24.73 -6.91
CA TRP A 53 2.97 25.40 -5.61
C TRP A 53 2.70 26.90 -5.68
N SER A 54 2.78 27.53 -6.87
CA SER A 54 2.29 28.90 -7.08
C SER A 54 0.76 29.00 -7.02
N VAL A 55 0.05 27.87 -7.11
CA VAL A 55 -1.42 27.81 -7.09
C VAL A 55 -1.96 27.79 -5.66
N ALA A 56 -1.36 27.00 -4.78
CA ALA A 56 -1.75 26.88 -3.38
C ALA A 56 -0.58 26.36 -2.54
N ALA A 57 -0.66 26.59 -1.22
CA ALA A 57 0.24 26.00 -0.24
C ALA A 57 -0.08 24.51 -0.02
N PHE A 58 0.07 23.70 -1.07
CA PHE A 58 -0.15 22.26 -1.03
C PHE A 58 0.78 21.60 -0.01
N ASN A 59 0.27 20.62 0.73
CA ASN A 59 1.15 19.73 1.49
C ASN A 59 2.01 18.92 0.51
N VAL A 60 3.18 18.49 0.94
CA VAL A 60 4.15 17.76 0.11
C VAL A 60 3.89 16.27 0.24
N GLY A 61 3.52 15.62 -0.85
CA GLY A 61 3.49 14.17 -0.96
C GLY A 61 4.78 13.67 -1.57
N ILE A 62 5.36 12.62 -0.99
CA ILE A 62 6.53 11.92 -1.56
C ILE A 62 6.06 10.55 -2.04
N ALA A 63 6.28 10.23 -3.31
CA ALA A 63 6.00 8.91 -3.87
C ALA A 63 7.15 7.97 -3.52
N THR A 64 6.97 7.10 -2.52
CA THR A 64 8.08 6.33 -1.93
C THR A 64 8.74 5.38 -2.93
N GLY A 65 7.96 4.67 -3.74
CA GLY A 65 8.47 3.79 -4.80
C GLY A 65 9.35 4.51 -5.83
N PRO A 66 8.81 5.51 -6.56
CA PRO A 66 9.58 6.30 -7.52
C PRO A 66 10.79 7.04 -6.92
N SER A 67 10.82 7.25 -5.61
CA SER A 67 11.93 7.89 -4.89
C SER A 67 12.98 6.88 -4.39
N GLY A 68 12.79 5.58 -4.64
CA GLY A 68 13.69 4.54 -4.12
C GLY A 68 13.68 4.43 -2.60
N LEU A 69 12.54 4.75 -1.96
CA LEU A 69 12.39 4.79 -0.52
C LEU A 69 11.53 3.66 0.03
N VAL A 70 11.88 3.22 1.23
CA VAL A 70 11.02 2.47 2.16
C VAL A 70 10.92 3.29 3.43
N VAL A 71 9.72 3.66 3.84
CA VAL A 71 9.49 4.40 5.08
C VAL A 71 8.79 3.47 6.07
N ILE A 72 9.35 3.34 7.26
CA ILE A 72 8.70 2.68 8.40
C ILE A 72 7.94 3.76 9.17
N ASP A 73 6.62 3.62 9.21
CA ASP A 73 5.68 4.56 9.80
C ASP A 73 5.21 4.01 11.17
N LEU A 74 5.76 4.61 12.23
CA LEU A 74 5.57 4.25 13.63
C LEU A 74 4.46 5.12 14.22
N ASP A 75 3.26 4.57 14.23
CA ASP A 75 2.05 5.28 14.64
C ASP A 75 1.89 5.30 16.18
N LYS A 76 1.25 6.36 16.68
CA LYS A 76 0.72 6.40 18.05
C LYS A 76 -0.73 5.88 18.09
N PRO A 77 -1.22 5.39 19.24
CA PRO A 77 -2.64 5.16 19.46
C PRO A 77 -3.48 6.40 19.14
N LYS A 78 -4.59 6.21 18.42
CA LYS A 78 -5.46 7.30 17.96
C LYS A 78 -6.55 7.68 18.95
N HIS A 79 -6.91 6.77 19.85
CA HIS A 79 -7.92 6.95 20.89
C HIS A 79 -7.72 5.94 22.03
N PRO A 80 -8.34 6.11 23.21
CA PRO A 80 -8.11 5.23 24.37
C PRO A 80 -8.38 3.73 24.14
N GLY A 81 -9.30 3.39 23.22
CA GLY A 81 -9.58 1.99 22.84
C GLY A 81 -8.62 1.40 21.79
N ASP A 82 -7.62 2.16 21.33
CA ASP A 82 -6.62 1.73 20.36
C ASP A 82 -5.43 1.13 21.13
N THR A 83 -5.66 -0.03 21.73
CA THR A 83 -4.70 -0.71 22.60
C THR A 83 -3.97 -1.84 21.85
N PRO A 84 -2.75 -2.20 22.26
CA PRO A 84 -2.00 -3.28 21.62
C PRO A 84 -2.76 -4.62 21.67
N PRO A 85 -2.71 -5.44 20.61
CA PRO A 85 -3.12 -6.84 20.66
C PRO A 85 -2.36 -7.61 21.74
N ALA A 86 -2.92 -8.71 22.23
CA ALA A 86 -2.35 -9.51 23.32
C ALA A 86 -0.87 -9.87 23.12
N ALA A 87 -0.49 -10.28 21.89
CA ALA A 87 0.87 -10.64 21.52
C ALA A 87 1.91 -9.50 21.67
N TRP A 88 1.45 -8.24 21.73
CA TRP A 88 2.29 -7.06 21.96
C TRP A 88 2.11 -6.50 23.37
N ALA A 89 0.91 -6.59 23.95
CA ALA A 89 0.61 -6.10 25.30
C ALA A 89 1.49 -6.77 26.38
N GLU A 90 1.81 -8.05 26.22
CA GLU A 90 2.70 -8.81 27.13
C GLU A 90 4.12 -8.24 27.22
N HIS A 91 4.53 -7.41 26.24
CA HIS A 91 5.84 -6.76 26.18
C HIS A 91 5.82 -5.30 26.64
N GLY A 92 4.72 -4.82 27.23
CA GLY A 92 4.61 -3.43 27.68
C GLY A 92 4.54 -2.41 26.54
N VAL A 93 4.25 -2.86 25.32
CA VAL A 93 4.14 -2.02 24.12
C VAL A 93 3.01 -1.00 24.27
N THR A 94 3.28 0.25 23.90
CA THR A 94 2.28 1.32 23.90
C THR A 94 2.05 1.95 22.53
N ASP A 95 2.99 1.79 21.59
CA ASP A 95 2.91 2.34 20.24
C ASP A 95 3.79 1.58 19.23
N GLY A 96 3.85 2.07 17.99
CA GLY A 96 4.65 1.45 16.93
C GLY A 96 6.17 1.48 17.18
N ALA A 97 6.68 2.48 17.90
CA ALA A 97 8.11 2.54 18.22
C ALA A 97 8.49 1.47 19.25
N ASP A 98 7.62 1.18 20.21
CA ASP A 98 7.80 0.05 21.13
C ASP A 98 7.75 -1.28 20.38
N VAL A 99 6.82 -1.45 19.42
CA VAL A 99 6.77 -2.64 18.55
C VAL A 99 8.08 -2.83 17.78
N LEU A 100 8.60 -1.77 17.15
CA LEU A 100 9.87 -1.86 16.45
C LEU A 100 11.03 -2.17 17.40
N THR A 101 11.01 -1.64 18.63
CA THR A 101 12.01 -1.96 19.67
C THR A 101 11.99 -3.44 20.02
N VAL A 102 10.81 -4.02 20.28
CA VAL A 102 10.65 -5.45 20.54
C VAL A 102 11.12 -6.30 19.35
N LEU A 103 10.85 -5.88 18.11
CA LEU A 103 11.40 -6.55 16.93
C LEU A 103 12.92 -6.49 16.88
N CYS A 104 13.51 -5.33 17.15
CA CYS A 104 14.96 -5.16 17.19
C CYS A 104 15.59 -6.12 18.22
N GLU A 105 15.03 -6.20 19.42
CA GLU A 105 15.47 -7.12 20.47
C GLU A 105 15.35 -8.59 20.05
N ARG A 106 14.20 -9.00 19.48
CA ARG A 106 13.97 -10.36 18.99
C ARG A 106 14.97 -10.80 17.91
N HIS A 107 15.45 -9.85 17.11
CA HIS A 107 16.42 -10.09 16.05
C HIS A 107 17.88 -9.80 16.47
N GLY A 108 18.12 -9.36 17.71
CA GLY A 108 19.45 -9.01 18.21
C GLY A 108 20.07 -7.81 17.48
N GLN A 109 19.23 -6.85 17.08
CA GLN A 109 19.61 -5.69 16.26
C GLN A 109 19.40 -4.40 17.04
N PRO A 110 20.17 -3.34 16.78
CA PRO A 110 19.90 -2.02 17.35
C PRO A 110 18.66 -1.39 16.71
N PHE A 111 18.02 -0.47 17.43
CA PHE A 111 16.97 0.38 16.86
C PHE A 111 17.59 1.24 15.73
N PRO A 112 17.02 1.24 14.51
CA PRO A 112 17.63 1.89 13.34
C PRO A 112 17.37 3.41 13.32
N ALA A 113 17.86 4.13 14.33
CA ALA A 113 17.63 5.57 14.52
C ALA A 113 18.53 6.47 13.65
N ASP A 114 19.66 5.96 13.15
CA ASP A 114 20.62 6.73 12.36
C ASP A 114 20.19 6.81 10.89
N THR A 115 19.06 7.47 10.65
CA THR A 115 18.51 7.72 9.32
C THR A 115 17.60 8.95 9.32
N TYR A 116 17.38 9.55 8.15
CA TYR A 116 16.44 10.66 8.00
C TYR A 116 15.09 10.34 8.66
N THR A 117 14.69 11.16 9.62
CA THR A 117 13.53 10.88 10.48
C THR A 117 12.61 12.09 10.56
N VAL A 118 11.31 11.83 10.41
CA VAL A 118 10.27 12.85 10.48
C VAL A 118 9.27 12.49 11.57
N ARG A 119 9.03 13.40 12.51
CA ARG A 119 7.92 13.32 13.45
C ARG A 119 6.63 13.72 12.75
N THR A 120 5.59 12.90 12.89
CA THR A 120 4.28 13.14 12.28
C THR A 120 3.42 14.08 13.12
N TRP A 121 2.37 14.61 12.53
CA TRP A 121 1.46 15.55 13.22
C TRP A 121 0.82 14.96 14.49
N SER A 122 0.61 13.64 14.53
CA SER A 122 -0.01 12.93 15.66
C SER A 122 1.00 12.43 16.68
N GLY A 123 2.28 12.82 16.55
CA GLY A 123 3.36 12.40 17.45
C GLY A 123 3.96 11.03 17.13
N GLY A 124 3.59 10.42 15.99
CA GLY A 124 4.26 9.24 15.45
C GLY A 124 5.59 9.60 14.76
N THR A 125 6.25 8.62 14.17
CA THR A 125 7.57 8.78 13.56
C THR A 125 7.66 8.05 12.22
N HIS A 126 8.14 8.73 11.18
CA HIS A 126 8.55 8.12 9.93
C HIS A 126 10.08 7.97 9.91
N LEU A 127 10.58 6.74 9.81
CA LEU A 127 11.98 6.42 9.55
C LEU A 127 12.16 6.14 8.06
N TYR A 128 12.96 6.96 7.36
CA TYR A 128 13.14 6.83 5.91
C TYR A 128 14.38 5.99 5.62
N PHE A 129 14.27 5.03 4.70
CA PHE A 129 15.39 4.19 4.27
C PHE A 129 15.45 4.12 2.75
N LEU A 130 16.66 3.88 2.22
CA LEU A 130 16.82 3.46 0.83
C LEU A 130 16.26 2.05 0.65
N ALA A 131 15.44 1.88 -0.38
CA ALA A 131 14.91 0.58 -0.76
C ALA A 131 16.06 -0.35 -1.19
N PRO A 132 16.03 -1.64 -0.81
CA PRO A 132 17.02 -2.60 -1.28
C PRO A 132 16.92 -2.81 -2.79
N GLU A 133 18.03 -3.19 -3.43
CA GLU A 133 18.03 -3.62 -4.82
C GLU A 133 17.20 -4.91 -5.00
N GLY A 134 16.59 -5.08 -6.18
CA GLY A 134 15.82 -6.29 -6.52
C GLY A 134 14.32 -6.05 -6.64
N GLU A 135 13.51 -7.02 -6.20
CA GLU A 135 12.06 -6.92 -6.29
C GLU A 135 11.53 -5.78 -5.39
N PRO A 136 10.70 -4.86 -5.92
CA PRO A 136 10.20 -3.75 -5.11
C PRO A 136 9.35 -4.22 -3.93
N LEU A 137 9.75 -3.80 -2.72
CA LEU A 137 8.92 -3.94 -1.54
C LEU A 137 7.60 -3.18 -1.72
N ARG A 138 6.53 -3.72 -1.12
CA ARG A 138 5.17 -3.16 -1.17
C ARG A 138 4.77 -2.63 0.21
N ASN A 139 3.73 -1.81 0.23
CA ASN A 139 3.18 -1.33 1.49
C ASN A 139 2.69 -2.50 2.35
N THR A 140 2.92 -2.38 3.66
CA THR A 140 2.37 -3.27 4.68
C THR A 140 1.67 -2.42 5.73
N ALA A 141 0.72 -3.03 6.45
CA ALA A 141 0.00 -2.35 7.52
C ALA A 141 -0.09 -3.24 8.75
N GLY A 142 0.23 -2.66 9.92
CA GLY A 142 0.08 -3.29 11.23
C GLY A 142 0.53 -4.77 11.28
N ASP A 143 -0.33 -5.62 11.84
CA ASP A 143 -0.16 -7.08 11.97
C ASP A 143 -0.58 -7.88 10.73
N SER A 144 -0.61 -7.26 9.54
CA SER A 144 -0.83 -8.03 8.31
C SER A 144 0.22 -9.15 8.17
N ALA A 145 -0.04 -10.16 7.35
CA ALA A 145 0.86 -11.33 7.19
C ALA A 145 2.32 -10.98 6.79
N ARG A 146 2.57 -9.75 6.33
CA ARG A 146 3.91 -9.21 6.01
C ARG A 146 4.22 -7.91 6.75
N GLY A 147 3.35 -7.52 7.68
CA GLY A 147 3.51 -6.32 8.49
C GLY A 147 4.50 -6.57 9.62
N LEU A 148 5.06 -5.47 10.13
CA LEU A 148 6.02 -5.53 11.23
C LEU A 148 5.35 -5.59 12.59
N GLY A 149 4.03 -5.43 12.64
CA GLY A 149 3.25 -5.52 13.86
C GLY A 149 2.39 -4.29 14.08
N TRP A 150 1.56 -4.36 15.12
CA TRP A 150 0.64 -3.30 15.50
C TRP A 150 1.30 -1.91 15.48
N LYS A 151 0.65 -0.94 14.83
CA LYS A 151 1.15 0.46 14.66
C LYS A 151 2.46 0.62 13.90
N VAL A 152 2.93 -0.41 13.20
CA VAL A 152 4.07 -0.31 12.29
C VAL A 152 3.61 -0.58 10.86
N ASP A 153 3.43 0.50 10.12
CA ASP A 153 3.14 0.46 8.70
C ASP A 153 4.44 0.60 7.89
N THR A 154 4.46 0.10 6.66
CA THR A 154 5.53 0.42 5.72
C THR A 154 4.99 1.05 4.45
N ARG A 155 5.69 2.08 3.96
CA ARG A 155 5.38 2.79 2.71
C ARG A 155 6.55 2.59 1.74
N ALA A 156 6.29 1.87 0.66
CA ALA A 156 7.28 1.51 -0.35
C ALA A 156 6.68 1.70 -1.76
N TRP A 157 6.84 0.77 -2.70
CA TRP A 157 6.24 0.93 -4.03
C TRP A 157 4.70 0.92 -3.97
N GLY A 158 4.06 1.90 -4.63
CA GLY A 158 2.61 2.13 -4.55
C GLY A 158 2.18 2.87 -3.28
N GLY A 159 3.15 3.32 -2.48
CA GLY A 159 2.95 4.11 -1.28
C GLY A 159 3.28 5.59 -1.47
N LEU A 160 2.75 6.39 -0.55
CA LEU A 160 3.13 7.78 -0.38
C LEU A 160 3.33 8.07 1.10
N VAL A 161 4.12 9.10 1.38
CA VAL A 161 4.20 9.73 2.70
C VAL A 161 3.96 11.22 2.58
N VAL A 162 3.47 11.83 3.67
CA VAL A 162 3.46 13.28 3.83
C VAL A 162 4.88 13.71 4.22
N GLY A 163 5.49 14.55 3.40
CA GLY A 163 6.85 15.06 3.59
C GLY A 163 6.92 16.14 4.68
N ALA A 164 8.10 16.30 5.26
CA ALA A 164 8.40 17.36 6.21
C ALA A 164 8.08 18.75 5.62
N GLY A 165 7.70 19.71 6.48
CA GLY A 165 7.23 21.04 6.06
C GLY A 165 5.74 21.11 5.68
N SER A 166 5.07 19.96 5.57
CA SER A 166 3.61 19.87 5.49
C SER A 166 2.95 20.09 6.86
N THR A 167 1.67 20.49 6.88
CA THR A 167 0.90 20.64 8.12
C THR A 167 -0.43 19.90 8.04
N PHE A 168 -0.86 19.30 9.15
CA PHE A 168 -2.16 18.65 9.27
C PHE A 168 -2.76 18.94 10.64
N ALA A 169 -4.03 19.33 10.69
CA ALA A 169 -4.71 19.78 11.91
C ALA A 169 -3.93 20.86 12.69
N GLY A 170 -3.21 21.76 11.97
CA GLY A 170 -2.40 22.82 12.57
C GLY A 170 -1.01 22.37 13.09
N HIS A 171 -0.68 21.09 13.00
CA HIS A 171 0.60 20.55 13.47
C HIS A 171 1.52 20.17 12.29
N PRO A 172 2.82 20.46 12.37
CA PRO A 172 3.75 20.19 11.28
C PRO A 172 4.20 18.72 11.24
N TYR A 173 4.59 18.27 10.06
CA TYR A 173 5.53 17.19 9.87
C TYR A 173 6.95 17.76 9.97
N GLU A 174 7.71 17.36 10.98
CA GLU A 174 8.99 17.99 11.34
C GLU A 174 10.13 16.99 11.26
N VAL A 175 11.25 17.41 10.66
CA VAL A 175 12.48 16.60 10.65
C VAL A 175 13.07 16.60 12.06
N THR A 176 13.23 15.42 12.64
CA THR A 176 13.90 15.25 13.94
C THR A 176 15.32 14.72 13.79
N HIS A 177 15.65 14.14 12.63
CA HIS A 177 17.01 13.75 12.25
C HIS A 177 17.27 14.11 10.79
N HIS A 178 18.19 15.06 10.56
CA HIS A 178 18.52 15.62 9.23
C HIS A 178 19.56 14.82 8.44
N GLY A 179 20.07 13.71 8.99
CA GLY A 179 21.06 12.86 8.33
C GLY A 179 20.57 12.25 7.00
N PRO A 180 21.47 11.62 6.23
CA PRO A 180 21.09 10.94 5.01
C PRO A 180 20.09 9.81 5.28
N VAL A 181 19.38 9.39 4.23
CA VAL A 181 18.62 8.12 4.28
C VAL A 181 19.61 6.95 4.28
N ALA A 182 19.59 6.16 5.35
CA ALA A 182 20.38 4.95 5.46
C ALA A 182 19.79 3.80 4.60
N PRO A 183 20.59 2.80 4.20
CA PRO A 183 20.06 1.56 3.65
C PRO A 183 19.07 0.89 4.61
N LEU A 184 17.99 0.31 4.08
CA LEU A 184 17.07 -0.49 4.90
C LEU A 184 17.84 -1.66 5.54
N PRO A 185 17.79 -1.86 6.87
CA PRO A 185 18.46 -2.99 7.50
C PRO A 185 18.00 -4.32 6.89
N GLY A 186 18.96 -5.19 6.54
CA GLY A 186 18.68 -6.42 5.80
C GLY A 186 17.65 -7.33 6.49
N TRP A 187 17.68 -7.39 7.83
CA TRP A 187 16.71 -8.19 8.59
C TRP A 187 15.27 -7.67 8.46
N LEU A 188 15.07 -6.35 8.39
CA LEU A 188 13.77 -5.74 8.10
C LEU A 188 13.34 -6.00 6.65
N ALA A 189 14.28 -5.93 5.71
CA ALA A 189 14.01 -6.25 4.32
C ALA A 189 13.50 -7.68 4.14
N GLU A 190 14.08 -8.65 4.87
CA GLU A 190 13.63 -10.04 4.84
C GLU A 190 12.26 -10.24 5.49
N LEU A 191 11.95 -9.57 6.60
CA LEU A 191 10.60 -9.61 7.19
C LEU A 191 9.53 -9.04 6.26
N LEU A 192 9.88 -8.02 5.47
CA LEU A 192 8.97 -7.37 4.53
C LEU A 192 8.88 -8.10 3.18
N ARG A 193 9.82 -9.00 2.88
CA ARG A 193 9.85 -9.74 1.62
C ARG A 193 8.64 -10.68 1.56
N PRO A 194 7.89 -10.69 0.44
CA PRO A 194 6.86 -11.70 0.26
C PRO A 194 7.47 -13.11 0.35
N ALA A 195 6.85 -14.00 1.12
CA ALA A 195 7.24 -15.41 1.10
C ALA A 195 7.23 -15.93 -0.35
N PRO A 196 8.27 -16.68 -0.78
CA PRO A 196 8.29 -17.27 -2.10
C PRO A 196 6.99 -18.03 -2.36
N LEU A 197 6.33 -17.72 -3.48
CA LEU A 197 5.15 -18.48 -3.85
C LEU A 197 5.56 -19.95 -4.02
N PRO A 198 4.77 -20.91 -3.50
CA PRO A 198 5.05 -22.32 -3.75
C PRO A 198 5.13 -22.58 -5.27
N PRO A 199 5.98 -23.53 -5.71
CA PRO A 199 6.18 -23.83 -7.12
C PRO A 199 4.84 -24.06 -7.81
N GLN A 200 4.65 -23.34 -8.92
CA GLN A 200 3.37 -23.30 -9.63
C GLN A 200 3.15 -24.64 -10.35
N THR A 201 2.16 -25.40 -9.94
CA THR A 201 1.71 -26.60 -10.66
C THR A 201 0.32 -26.32 -11.23
N PRO A 202 0.07 -26.54 -12.54
CA PRO A 202 -1.27 -26.49 -13.11
C PRO A 202 -2.21 -27.39 -12.31
N VAL A 203 -3.33 -26.84 -11.85
CA VAL A 203 -4.33 -27.64 -11.13
C VAL A 203 -5.36 -28.10 -12.16
N THR A 204 -5.38 -29.41 -12.41
CA THR A 204 -6.41 -30.07 -13.21
C THR A 204 -7.40 -30.72 -12.25
N VAL A 205 -8.66 -30.27 -12.29
CA VAL A 205 -9.74 -30.93 -11.54
C VAL A 205 -10.36 -31.99 -12.46
N ALA A 206 -10.18 -33.27 -12.16
CA ALA A 206 -10.86 -34.35 -12.87
C ALA A 206 -12.32 -34.45 -12.38
N LEU A 207 -13.27 -34.23 -13.28
CA LEU A 207 -14.70 -34.35 -12.98
C LEU A 207 -15.30 -35.49 -13.78
N THR A 208 -15.71 -36.57 -13.10
CA THR A 208 -16.37 -37.70 -13.78
C THR A 208 -17.83 -37.36 -14.14
N GLY A 209 -18.10 -37.12 -15.44
CA GLY A 209 -19.45 -37.06 -16.01
C GLY A 209 -19.85 -35.70 -16.62
N HIS A 210 -20.57 -35.76 -17.75
CA HIS A 210 -20.86 -34.62 -18.65
C HIS A 210 -21.59 -33.41 -18.04
N GLY A 211 -22.21 -33.52 -16.85
CA GLY A 211 -22.88 -32.40 -16.15
C GLY A 211 -22.08 -31.75 -15.02
N ARG A 212 -21.00 -32.39 -14.55
CA ARG A 212 -20.25 -31.92 -13.36
C ARG A 212 -19.39 -30.70 -13.65
N ARG A 213 -18.85 -30.56 -14.88
CA ARG A 213 -18.06 -29.39 -15.30
C ARG A 213 -18.88 -28.10 -15.23
N THR A 214 -20.07 -28.08 -15.82
CA THR A 214 -20.95 -26.90 -15.79
C THR A 214 -21.39 -26.54 -14.37
N ALA A 215 -21.71 -27.55 -13.55
CA ALA A 215 -22.08 -27.32 -12.15
C ALA A 215 -20.91 -26.76 -11.33
N PHE A 216 -19.70 -27.27 -11.54
CA PHE A 216 -18.49 -26.77 -10.90
C PHE A 216 -18.20 -25.32 -11.26
N LEU A 217 -18.17 -24.99 -12.57
CA LEU A 217 -17.91 -23.62 -13.03
C LEU A 217 -18.96 -22.65 -12.49
N ARG A 218 -20.24 -23.02 -12.52
CA ARG A 218 -21.33 -22.21 -11.94
C ARG A 218 -21.14 -22.00 -10.44
N SER A 219 -20.76 -23.04 -9.70
CA SER A 219 -20.49 -22.92 -8.26
C SER A 219 -19.29 -22.02 -7.97
N ALA A 220 -18.22 -22.11 -8.77
CA ALA A 220 -17.04 -21.25 -8.63
C ALA A 220 -17.41 -19.78 -8.90
N ILE A 221 -18.14 -19.49 -9.98
CA ILE A 221 -18.62 -18.15 -10.29
C ILE A 221 -19.50 -17.62 -9.15
N ASN A 222 -20.49 -18.38 -8.72
CA ASN A 222 -21.42 -17.96 -7.67
C ASN A 222 -20.69 -17.71 -6.35
N GLY A 223 -19.76 -18.58 -5.97
CA GLY A 223 -18.96 -18.42 -4.75
C GLY A 223 -18.14 -17.13 -4.75
N GLU A 224 -17.50 -16.81 -5.89
CA GLU A 224 -16.68 -15.59 -6.00
C GLU A 224 -17.53 -14.32 -6.12
N VAL A 225 -18.68 -14.36 -6.79
CA VAL A 225 -19.64 -13.23 -6.77
C VAL A 225 -20.17 -13.00 -5.36
N GLN A 226 -20.55 -14.06 -4.63
CA GLN A 226 -21.03 -13.96 -3.26
C GLN A 226 -19.96 -13.43 -2.30
N ARG A 227 -18.68 -13.78 -2.50
CA ARG A 227 -17.56 -13.18 -1.74
C ARG A 227 -17.54 -11.66 -1.86
N VAL A 228 -17.78 -11.14 -3.05
CA VAL A 228 -17.82 -9.69 -3.28
C VAL A 228 -19.08 -9.08 -2.67
N THR A 229 -20.26 -9.61 -3.00
CA THR A 229 -21.53 -9.01 -2.54
C THR A 229 -21.76 -9.13 -1.04
N GLY A 230 -21.19 -10.14 -0.39
CA GLY A 230 -21.27 -10.37 1.05
C GLY A 230 -20.12 -9.77 1.87
N SER A 231 -19.20 -9.02 1.24
CA SER A 231 -18.05 -8.44 1.94
C SER A 231 -18.44 -7.27 2.86
N GLY A 232 -17.71 -7.07 3.95
CA GLY A 232 -17.94 -5.96 4.87
C GLY A 232 -17.55 -4.58 4.30
N PRO A 233 -18.01 -3.46 4.91
CA PRO A 233 -17.84 -2.09 4.40
C PRO A 233 -16.40 -1.66 4.05
N HIS A 234 -15.39 -2.32 4.62
CA HIS A 234 -13.97 -2.00 4.41
C HIS A 234 -13.19 -3.11 3.69
N GLU A 235 -13.87 -4.16 3.24
CA GLU A 235 -13.25 -5.33 2.62
C GLU A 235 -13.56 -5.47 1.13
N HIS A 236 -14.49 -4.65 0.62
CA HIS A 236 -15.00 -4.72 -0.75
C HIS A 236 -13.91 -4.86 -1.81
N ASN A 237 -12.87 -4.01 -1.77
CA ASN A 237 -11.79 -4.04 -2.76
C ASN A 237 -10.89 -5.29 -2.62
N ASN A 238 -10.63 -5.75 -1.39
CA ASN A 238 -9.85 -6.96 -1.15
C ASN A 238 -10.60 -8.22 -1.61
N SER A 239 -11.88 -8.32 -1.27
CA SER A 239 -12.76 -9.40 -1.73
C SER A 239 -12.89 -9.43 -3.26
N LEU A 240 -13.00 -8.27 -3.90
CA LEU A 240 -13.01 -8.16 -5.36
C LEU A 240 -11.69 -8.62 -5.98
N TYR A 241 -10.55 -8.22 -5.40
CA TYR A 241 -9.24 -8.66 -5.87
C TYR A 241 -9.09 -10.18 -5.79
N ILE A 242 -9.45 -10.78 -4.65
CA ILE A 242 -9.39 -12.24 -4.45
C ILE A 242 -10.28 -12.97 -5.46
N ALA A 243 -11.51 -12.49 -5.66
CA ALA A 243 -12.45 -13.05 -6.63
C ALA A 243 -11.90 -12.99 -8.06
N ALA A 244 -11.32 -11.84 -8.45
CA ALA A 244 -10.69 -11.65 -9.75
C ALA A 244 -9.47 -12.56 -9.95
N VAL A 245 -8.65 -12.77 -8.91
CA VAL A 245 -7.54 -13.74 -8.95
C VAL A 245 -8.07 -15.16 -9.16
N ALA A 246 -9.11 -15.57 -8.43
CA ALA A 246 -9.65 -16.93 -8.50
C ALA A 246 -10.26 -17.24 -9.87
N LEU A 247 -11.12 -16.34 -10.39
CA LEU A 247 -11.72 -16.52 -11.71
C LEU A 247 -10.71 -16.32 -12.86
N GLY A 248 -9.71 -15.46 -12.68
CA GLY A 248 -8.62 -15.28 -13.64
C GLY A 248 -7.81 -16.54 -13.90
N GLN A 249 -7.73 -17.45 -12.93
CA GLN A 249 -7.10 -18.77 -13.11
C GLN A 249 -7.90 -19.64 -14.10
N LEU A 250 -9.24 -19.63 -14.00
CA LEU A 250 -10.13 -20.36 -14.91
C LEU A 250 -10.18 -19.71 -16.29
N VAL A 251 -10.10 -18.38 -16.39
CA VAL A 251 -9.94 -17.67 -17.66
C VAL A 251 -8.66 -18.10 -18.37
N ALA A 252 -7.52 -18.08 -17.66
CA ALA A 252 -6.25 -18.49 -18.23
C ALA A 252 -6.17 -19.98 -18.56
N GLY A 253 -6.97 -20.82 -17.90
CA GLY A 253 -7.17 -22.23 -18.25
C GLY A 253 -8.15 -22.46 -19.42
N GLY A 254 -8.75 -21.41 -19.99
CA GLY A 254 -9.70 -21.51 -21.08
C GLY A 254 -11.11 -21.96 -20.68
N GLU A 255 -11.42 -21.96 -19.38
CA GLU A 255 -12.71 -22.41 -18.85
C GLU A 255 -13.77 -21.29 -18.83
N LEU A 256 -13.33 -20.03 -18.75
CA LEU A 256 -14.20 -18.85 -18.66
C LEU A 256 -13.73 -17.75 -19.61
N SER A 257 -14.67 -16.92 -20.06
CA SER A 257 -14.38 -15.69 -20.81
C SER A 257 -13.93 -14.57 -19.87
N GLU A 258 -12.83 -13.90 -20.21
CA GLU A 258 -12.36 -12.73 -19.47
C GLU A 258 -13.40 -11.60 -19.44
N VAL A 259 -14.11 -11.43 -20.57
CA VAL A 259 -15.15 -10.40 -20.74
C VAL A 259 -16.31 -10.66 -19.77
N ASP A 260 -16.76 -11.91 -19.69
CA ASP A 260 -17.89 -12.28 -18.83
C ASP A 260 -17.52 -12.15 -17.35
N VAL A 261 -16.35 -12.67 -16.96
CA VAL A 261 -15.83 -12.54 -15.59
C VAL A 261 -15.71 -11.08 -15.17
N THR A 262 -15.19 -10.23 -16.06
CA THR A 262 -15.09 -8.79 -15.80
C THR A 262 -16.48 -8.17 -15.59
N GLY A 263 -17.45 -8.52 -16.43
CA GLY A 263 -18.83 -8.04 -16.31
C GLY A 263 -19.51 -8.45 -15.01
N TRP A 264 -19.39 -9.72 -14.62
CA TRP A 264 -19.98 -10.24 -13.38
C TRP A 264 -19.37 -9.60 -12.13
N LEU A 265 -18.03 -9.53 -12.06
CA LEU A 265 -17.33 -8.94 -10.92
C LEU A 265 -17.57 -7.44 -10.82
N LEU A 266 -17.64 -6.73 -11.96
CA LEU A 266 -17.96 -5.31 -11.97
C LEU A 266 -19.37 -5.06 -11.44
N THR A 267 -20.34 -5.87 -11.88
CA THR A 267 -21.73 -5.76 -11.40
C THR A 267 -21.79 -5.97 -9.89
N ALA A 268 -21.11 -7.00 -9.37
CA ALA A 268 -21.03 -7.27 -7.93
C ALA A 268 -20.34 -6.14 -7.15
N ALA A 269 -19.27 -5.56 -7.69
CA ALA A 269 -18.54 -4.45 -7.06
C ALA A 269 -19.40 -3.17 -6.95
N LEU A 270 -20.13 -2.84 -8.01
CA LEU A 270 -21.05 -1.69 -8.02
C LEU A 270 -22.19 -1.88 -7.01
N GLN A 271 -22.69 -3.11 -6.85
CA GLN A 271 -23.75 -3.43 -5.90
C GLN A 271 -23.35 -3.14 -4.44
N VAL A 272 -22.08 -3.34 -4.10
CA VAL A 272 -21.53 -3.01 -2.77
C VAL A 272 -20.99 -1.57 -2.68
N GLY A 273 -21.30 -0.72 -3.66
CA GLY A 273 -20.97 0.70 -3.63
C GLY A 273 -19.54 1.07 -4.03
N GLN A 274 -18.77 0.17 -4.65
CA GLN A 274 -17.45 0.54 -5.17
C GLN A 274 -17.56 1.45 -6.40
N GLY A 275 -16.60 2.36 -6.57
CA GLY A 275 -16.51 3.19 -7.77
C GLY A 275 -16.06 2.39 -9.00
N GLU A 276 -16.73 2.57 -10.14
CA GLU A 276 -16.50 1.79 -11.36
C GLU A 276 -15.02 1.76 -11.80
N ARG A 277 -14.36 2.94 -11.84
CA ARG A 277 -12.95 3.04 -12.28
C ARG A 277 -11.99 2.31 -11.34
N GLU A 278 -12.29 2.29 -10.05
CA GLU A 278 -11.50 1.55 -9.06
C GLU A 278 -11.71 0.04 -9.23
N ALA A 279 -12.98 -0.40 -9.28
CA ALA A 279 -13.33 -1.80 -9.46
C ALA A 279 -12.70 -2.40 -10.73
N ARG A 280 -12.78 -1.70 -11.87
CA ARG A 280 -12.14 -2.15 -13.13
C ARG A 280 -10.63 -2.34 -13.00
N ARG A 281 -9.93 -1.43 -12.30
CA ARG A 281 -8.47 -1.57 -12.07
C ARG A 281 -8.17 -2.77 -11.18
N THR A 282 -8.96 -2.98 -10.14
CA THR A 282 -8.81 -4.12 -9.23
C THR A 282 -9.05 -5.45 -9.94
N ILE A 283 -10.10 -5.54 -10.75
CA ILE A 283 -10.40 -6.73 -11.57
C ILE A 283 -9.26 -7.01 -12.54
N ALA A 284 -8.81 -6.02 -13.31
CA ALA A 284 -7.70 -6.19 -14.25
C ALA A 284 -6.38 -6.57 -13.56
N SER A 285 -6.13 -6.07 -12.35
CA SER A 285 -4.99 -6.50 -11.53
C SER A 285 -5.12 -7.95 -11.09
N GLY A 286 -6.28 -8.34 -10.56
CA GLY A 286 -6.57 -9.69 -10.10
C GLY A 286 -6.52 -10.72 -11.22
N LEU A 287 -7.12 -10.44 -12.38
CA LEU A 287 -7.08 -11.33 -13.55
C LEU A 287 -5.64 -11.59 -14.02
N ARG A 288 -4.82 -10.54 -14.13
CA ARG A 288 -3.39 -10.68 -14.47
C ARG A 288 -2.62 -11.51 -13.45
N ALA A 289 -2.94 -11.39 -12.17
CA ALA A 289 -2.34 -12.20 -11.12
C ALA A 289 -2.82 -13.66 -11.18
N GLY A 290 -4.12 -13.88 -11.43
CA GLY A 290 -4.72 -15.20 -11.59
C GLY A 290 -4.19 -15.95 -12.81
N ALA A 291 -3.92 -15.25 -13.90
CA ALA A 291 -3.39 -15.84 -15.13
C ALA A 291 -2.02 -16.53 -14.96
N ARG A 292 -1.29 -16.19 -13.89
CA ARG A 292 -0.03 -16.86 -13.53
C ARG A 292 -0.25 -18.27 -12.94
N ARG A 293 -1.49 -18.68 -12.71
CA ARG A 293 -1.85 -20.00 -12.16
C ARG A 293 -3.05 -20.62 -12.90
N PRO A 294 -2.93 -20.93 -14.21
CA PRO A 294 -4.05 -21.46 -14.98
C PRO A 294 -4.69 -22.69 -14.32
N ARG A 295 -6.02 -22.72 -14.26
CA ARG A 295 -6.83 -23.83 -13.76
C ARG A 295 -7.70 -24.37 -14.88
N THR A 296 -7.54 -25.64 -15.19
CA THR A 296 -8.35 -26.36 -16.18
C THR A 296 -9.25 -27.36 -15.49
N VAL A 297 -10.44 -27.59 -16.05
CA VAL A 297 -11.37 -28.59 -15.56
C VAL A 297 -11.39 -29.75 -16.55
N ALA A 298 -10.75 -30.86 -16.19
CA ALA A 298 -10.74 -32.06 -17.02
C ALA A 298 -12.11 -32.76 -16.94
N ALA A 299 -12.63 -33.12 -18.11
CA ALA A 299 -13.86 -33.89 -18.29
C ALA A 299 -13.59 -35.40 -18.22
#